data_AF-A0A955MP59-F1
#
_entry.id   AF-A0A955MP59-F1
#
_cell.length_a   1.000
_cell.length_b   1.000
_cell.length_c   1.000
_cell.angle_alpha   90.00
_cell.angle_beta   90.00
_cell.angle_gamma   90.00
#
_symmetry.space_group_name_H-M   'P 1'
#
loop_
_entity.id
_entity.type
_entity.pdbx_description
1 polymer ?
#
loop_
_entity_poly.entity_id
_entity_poly.type
_entity_poly.pdbx_seq_one_letter_code
_entity_poly.pdbx_strand_id
1 'polypeptide(L)'
;MRTGQFFALISLVTILCSASPAETEGLSQRVHVHYYGWYGNPETNGHWSHWDHAVTSKSGPPPGNHKPPEDIGSPFYPQLGLYSSQDPDTLKAHLEMIAKAGIGVVNFSWWGPGNADDRALELLFAEAAKKGMKVNFHIEPYPGRSAESVKENLGYLIDKFKGSPALYRDADRDHLPMFYVYDSYLIPTEEWGSILRSDSPNTIRGTEHDAIMIALYVNQKDKRLLTEGGFDGVYTYFATKGFTEGSTPENWK
;
A
#
# COMPACT_ATOMS: atom_id res chain seq x y z
N MET A 1 15.72 69.27 33.97
CA MET A 1 15.06 68.76 32.76
C MET A 1 16.11 68.50 31.68
N ARG A 2 16.40 67.22 31.38
CA ARG A 2 16.74 66.68 30.05
C ARG A 2 17.00 65.17 30.17
N THR A 3 15.90 64.44 29.98
CA THR A 3 15.74 63.14 29.32
C THR A 3 16.98 62.29 29.05
N GLY A 4 17.07 61.14 29.73
CA GLY A 4 17.87 59.98 29.29
C GLY A 4 17.07 59.14 28.28
N GLN A 5 17.72 58.74 27.19
CA GLN A 5 17.20 57.77 26.23
C GLN A 5 17.67 56.37 26.64
N PHE A 6 16.72 55.50 27.01
CA PHE A 6 16.93 54.05 27.07
C PHE A 6 16.67 53.48 25.67
N PHE A 7 17.66 52.84 25.06
CA PHE A 7 17.46 51.98 23.89
C PHE A 7 17.06 50.60 24.38
N ALA A 8 15.80 50.20 24.13
CA ALA A 8 15.35 48.83 24.28
C ALA A 8 15.63 48.07 22.98
N LEU A 9 16.55 47.10 23.03
CA LEU A 9 16.79 46.15 21.94
C LEU A 9 15.67 45.10 21.98
N ILE A 10 14.78 45.09 20.99
CA ILE A 10 13.78 44.04 20.81
C ILE A 10 14.41 42.95 19.93
N SER A 11 14.86 41.85 20.54
CA SER A 11 15.21 40.64 19.79
C SER A 11 13.94 39.96 19.31
N LEU A 12 13.68 40.03 18.01
CA LEU A 12 12.62 39.29 17.35
C LEU A 12 13.08 37.82 17.23
N VAL A 13 12.62 36.96 18.14
CA VAL A 13 12.76 35.51 17.99
C VAL A 13 11.69 35.06 17.01
N THR A 14 12.06 34.87 15.74
CA THR A 14 11.22 34.18 14.76
C THR A 14 11.17 32.71 15.14
N ILE A 15 10.11 32.32 15.84
CA ILE A 15 9.75 30.90 15.98
C ILE A 15 9.28 30.45 14.60
N LEU A 16 10.17 29.80 13.84
CA LEU A 16 9.78 28.99 12.69
C LEU A 16 9.02 27.79 13.24
N CYS A 17 7.71 27.94 13.43
CA CYS A 17 6.81 26.79 13.46
C CYS A 17 6.92 26.12 12.10
N SER A 18 7.65 25.01 12.04
CA SER A 18 7.51 24.02 10.98
C SER A 18 6.08 23.50 11.06
N ALA A 19 5.18 24.10 10.27
CA ALA A 19 3.87 23.53 10.05
C ALA A 19 4.09 22.15 9.43
N SER A 20 3.64 21.10 10.13
CA SER A 20 3.44 19.80 9.50
C SER A 20 2.58 20.03 8.25
N PRO A 21 2.84 19.37 7.10
CA PRO A 21 1.98 19.50 5.94
C PRO A 21 0.55 19.24 6.40
N ALA A 22 -0.30 20.26 6.25
CA ALA A 22 -1.69 20.18 6.68
C ALA A 22 -2.27 18.86 6.16
N GLU A 23 -2.85 18.05 7.06
CA GLU A 23 -3.78 17.01 6.63
C GLU A 23 -4.74 17.70 5.66
N THR A 24 -4.71 17.31 4.39
CA THR A 24 -5.67 17.76 3.40
C THR A 24 -7.04 17.56 4.01
N GLU A 25 -7.77 18.66 4.27
CA GLU A 25 -8.97 18.67 5.11
C GLU A 25 -9.85 17.45 4.83
N GLY A 26 -9.99 16.57 5.82
CA GLY A 26 -10.85 15.38 5.75
C GLY A 26 -10.19 14.05 5.37
N LEU A 27 -8.91 14.01 4.99
CA LEU A 27 -8.20 12.75 4.69
C LEU A 27 -7.36 12.25 5.86
N SER A 28 -7.64 11.03 6.35
CA SER A 28 -6.84 10.39 7.40
C SER A 28 -5.73 9.52 6.82
N GLN A 29 -4.47 9.92 7.02
CA GLN A 29 -3.31 9.11 6.64
C GLN A 29 -3.10 7.87 7.54
N ARG A 30 -3.90 7.75 8.62
CA ARG A 30 -3.95 6.55 9.47
C ARG A 30 -4.89 5.47 8.95
N VAL A 31 -5.69 5.79 7.93
CA VAL A 31 -6.64 4.85 7.32
C VAL A 31 -6.16 4.51 5.91
N HIS A 32 -5.92 3.22 5.69
CA HIS A 32 -5.38 2.68 4.45
C HIS A 32 -6.44 1.79 3.79
N VAL A 33 -6.59 1.87 2.46
CA VAL A 33 -7.52 1.03 1.70
C VAL A 33 -6.78 0.12 0.74
N HIS A 34 -7.04 -1.19 0.79
CA HIS A 34 -6.53 -2.13 -0.22
C HIS A 34 -7.20 -1.84 -1.57
N TYR A 35 -6.38 -1.61 -2.60
CA TYR A 35 -6.83 -1.22 -3.93
C TYR A 35 -6.20 -2.12 -5.00
N TYR A 36 -7.00 -2.53 -5.98
CA TYR A 36 -6.59 -3.46 -7.02
C TYR A 36 -6.67 -2.80 -8.39
N GLY A 37 -5.52 -2.65 -9.06
CA GLY A 37 -5.40 -2.04 -10.39
C GLY A 37 -5.45 -3.04 -11.55
N TRP A 38 -6.14 -4.17 -11.40
CA TRP A 38 -6.03 -5.33 -12.31
C TRP A 38 -7.21 -5.53 -13.27
N TYR A 39 -8.24 -4.68 -13.22
CA TYR A 39 -9.43 -4.86 -14.05
C TYR A 39 -9.21 -4.32 -15.46
N GLY A 40 -9.78 -4.98 -16.47
CA GLY A 40 -9.66 -4.58 -17.87
C GLY A 40 -10.91 -4.86 -18.68
N ASN A 41 -11.18 -4.03 -19.68
CA ASN A 41 -12.32 -4.14 -20.58
C ASN A 41 -11.90 -4.11 -22.07
N PRO A 42 -12.74 -4.60 -23.00
CA PRO A 42 -12.40 -4.66 -24.42
C PRO A 42 -12.07 -3.29 -25.04
N GLU A 43 -12.74 -2.23 -24.59
CA GLU A 43 -12.57 -0.88 -25.13
C GLU A 43 -11.19 -0.29 -24.82
N THR A 44 -10.68 -0.52 -23.61
CA THR A 44 -9.39 0.05 -23.15
C THR A 44 -8.23 -0.94 -23.30
N ASN A 45 -8.48 -2.22 -23.01
CA ASN A 45 -7.45 -3.26 -22.92
C ASN A 45 -7.47 -4.24 -24.09
N GLY A 46 -8.50 -4.19 -24.96
CA GLY A 46 -8.70 -5.15 -26.05
C GLY A 46 -9.23 -6.53 -25.62
N HIS A 47 -9.38 -6.75 -24.30
CA HIS A 47 -9.91 -7.99 -23.73
C HIS A 47 -10.46 -7.72 -22.32
N TRP A 48 -11.28 -8.64 -21.81
CA TRP A 48 -11.66 -8.67 -20.41
C TRP A 48 -10.45 -9.08 -19.55
N SER A 49 -10.31 -8.48 -18.38
CA SER A 49 -9.37 -8.93 -17.35
C SER A 49 -10.05 -8.84 -15.99
N HIS A 50 -9.94 -9.92 -15.20
CA HIS A 50 -10.57 -10.12 -13.89
C HIS A 50 -12.11 -10.13 -13.88
N TRP A 51 -12.80 -9.44 -14.79
CA TRP A 51 -14.24 -9.56 -14.94
C TRP A 51 -14.66 -10.96 -15.43
N ASP A 52 -13.86 -11.56 -16.31
CA ASP A 52 -14.01 -12.90 -16.89
C ASP A 52 -13.20 -13.96 -16.12
N HIS A 53 -13.04 -13.80 -14.80
CA HIS A 53 -12.20 -14.68 -13.98
C HIS A 53 -12.63 -16.15 -14.08
N ALA A 54 -11.67 -17.07 -13.96
CA ALA A 54 -11.96 -18.50 -13.88
C ALA A 54 -12.69 -18.84 -12.57
N VAL A 55 -13.75 -19.64 -12.64
CA VAL A 55 -14.42 -20.16 -11.44
C VAL A 55 -13.47 -21.13 -10.73
N THR A 56 -13.19 -20.91 -9.44
CA THR A 56 -12.33 -21.81 -8.68
C THR A 56 -13.06 -23.13 -8.37
N SER A 57 -12.33 -24.25 -8.46
CA SER A 57 -12.84 -25.56 -8.09
C SER A 57 -12.10 -26.09 -6.86
N LYS A 58 -12.85 -26.67 -5.91
CA LYS A 58 -12.26 -27.37 -4.75
C LYS A 58 -11.54 -28.66 -5.16
N SER A 59 -11.91 -29.25 -6.28
CA SER A 59 -11.35 -30.50 -6.78
C SER A 59 -11.50 -30.59 -8.30
N GLY A 60 -10.39 -30.76 -9.01
CA GLY A 60 -10.38 -30.83 -10.48
C GLY A 60 -10.24 -29.46 -11.15
N PRO A 61 -10.29 -29.42 -12.50
CA PRO A 61 -10.10 -28.18 -13.25
C PRO A 61 -11.25 -27.18 -12.99
N PRO A 62 -11.00 -25.88 -13.19
CA PRO A 62 -12.07 -24.88 -13.16
C PRO A 62 -13.14 -25.23 -14.21
N PRO A 63 -14.44 -25.09 -13.89
CA PRO A 63 -15.52 -25.43 -14.83
C PRO A 63 -15.62 -24.45 -16.02
N GLY A 64 -14.91 -23.33 -15.96
CA GLY A 64 -14.83 -22.32 -17.00
C GLY A 64 -14.61 -20.93 -16.42
N ASN A 65 -14.66 -19.95 -17.29
CA ASN A 65 -14.58 -18.54 -16.95
C ASN A 65 -15.97 -17.91 -16.92
N HIS A 66 -16.12 -16.89 -16.10
CA HIS A 66 -17.27 -15.98 -16.17
C HIS A 66 -17.34 -15.32 -17.55
N LYS A 67 -18.56 -14.98 -18.00
CA LYS A 67 -18.84 -14.39 -19.32
C LYS A 67 -19.47 -12.99 -19.22
N PRO A 68 -18.66 -11.92 -19.12
CA PRO A 68 -19.16 -10.55 -19.10
C PRO A 68 -19.98 -10.20 -20.37
N PRO A 69 -20.95 -9.27 -20.29
CA PRO A 69 -21.21 -8.41 -19.12
C PRO A 69 -22.24 -8.95 -18.11
N GLU A 70 -23.03 -9.97 -18.43
CA GLU A 70 -24.09 -10.46 -17.54
C GLU A 70 -23.59 -11.43 -16.46
N ASP A 71 -22.48 -12.12 -16.72
CA ASP A 71 -21.85 -13.08 -15.81
C ASP A 71 -20.41 -12.64 -15.53
N ILE A 72 -20.16 -12.10 -14.32
CA ILE A 72 -18.85 -11.58 -13.92
C ILE A 72 -18.31 -12.31 -12.70
N GLY A 73 -16.99 -12.27 -12.51
CA GLY A 73 -16.28 -12.79 -11.35
C GLY A 73 -16.53 -12.03 -10.04
N SER A 74 -17.77 -11.67 -9.75
CA SER A 74 -18.18 -10.96 -8.55
C SER A 74 -19.67 -11.24 -8.25
N PRO A 75 -20.05 -11.44 -6.98
CA PRO A 75 -21.46 -11.51 -6.58
C PRO A 75 -22.15 -10.13 -6.58
N PHE A 76 -21.42 -9.04 -6.80
CA PHE A 76 -21.92 -7.66 -6.90
C PHE A 76 -21.55 -7.03 -8.24
N TYR A 77 -22.41 -6.15 -8.75
CA TYR A 77 -22.15 -5.40 -9.98
C TYR A 77 -21.65 -3.98 -9.68
N PRO A 78 -20.49 -3.54 -10.20
CA PRO A 78 -19.99 -2.19 -9.93
C PRO A 78 -20.88 -1.10 -10.55
N GLN A 79 -21.11 -0.01 -9.82
CA GLN A 79 -21.87 1.14 -10.33
C GLN A 79 -21.19 1.81 -11.53
N LEU A 80 -19.85 1.79 -11.59
CA LEU A 80 -19.07 2.30 -12.73
C LEU A 80 -19.06 1.34 -13.93
N GLY A 81 -19.81 0.24 -13.87
CA GLY A 81 -19.79 -0.82 -14.88
C GLY A 81 -18.49 -1.62 -14.86
N LEU A 82 -18.24 -2.35 -15.95
CA LEU A 82 -17.05 -3.18 -16.11
C LEU A 82 -15.90 -2.34 -16.64
N TYR A 83 -15.35 -1.54 -15.73
CA TYR A 83 -14.33 -0.56 -16.01
C TYR A 83 -12.96 -1.18 -16.31
N SER A 84 -12.06 -0.34 -16.83
CA SER A 84 -10.63 -0.63 -16.91
C SER A 84 -9.89 0.11 -15.81
N SER A 85 -8.93 -0.56 -15.15
CA SER A 85 -8.02 0.09 -14.20
C SER A 85 -6.97 0.98 -14.88
N GLN A 86 -6.88 0.92 -16.21
CA GLN A 86 -6.01 1.79 -17.02
C GLN A 86 -6.76 3.00 -17.61
N ASP A 87 -8.07 3.10 -17.37
CA ASP A 87 -8.85 4.29 -17.74
C ASP A 87 -8.63 5.42 -16.71
N PRO A 88 -8.09 6.59 -17.12
CA PRO A 88 -7.89 7.72 -16.22
C PRO A 88 -9.15 8.24 -15.54
N ASP A 89 -10.32 8.15 -16.20
CA ASP A 89 -11.55 8.67 -15.62
C ASP A 89 -12.11 7.74 -14.55
N THR A 90 -12.00 6.43 -14.76
CA THR A 90 -12.22 5.41 -13.71
C THR A 90 -11.35 5.67 -12.48
N LEU A 91 -10.04 5.90 -12.68
CA LEU A 91 -9.12 6.15 -11.56
C LEU A 91 -9.47 7.43 -10.79
N LYS A 92 -9.79 8.53 -11.48
CA LYS A 92 -10.22 9.78 -10.83
C LYS A 92 -11.47 9.57 -10.00
N ALA A 93 -12.46 8.85 -10.54
CA ALA A 93 -13.68 8.51 -9.84
C ALA A 93 -13.40 7.68 -8.57
N HIS A 94 -12.51 6.69 -8.65
CA HIS A 94 -12.10 5.91 -7.47
C HIS A 94 -11.43 6.77 -6.40
N LEU A 95 -10.49 7.64 -6.77
CA LEU A 95 -9.83 8.53 -5.80
C LEU A 95 -10.82 9.52 -5.16
N GLU A 96 -11.86 9.94 -5.88
CA GLU A 96 -12.96 10.74 -5.32
C GLU A 96 -13.81 9.96 -4.33
N MET A 97 -14.12 8.69 -4.62
CA MET A 97 -14.83 7.81 -3.68
C MET A 97 -14.01 7.58 -2.40
N ILE A 98 -12.71 7.32 -2.53
CA ILE A 98 -11.81 7.11 -1.40
C ILE A 98 -11.68 8.40 -0.57
N ALA A 99 -11.53 9.56 -1.22
CA ALA A 99 -11.50 10.86 -0.55
C ALA A 99 -12.83 11.15 0.19
N LYS A 100 -13.97 10.86 -0.43
CA LYS A 100 -15.30 11.00 0.19
C LYS A 100 -15.47 10.10 1.43
N ALA A 101 -14.76 8.97 1.49
CA ALA A 101 -14.72 8.09 2.64
C ALA A 101 -13.74 8.56 3.75
N GLY A 102 -13.01 9.66 3.54
CA GLY A 102 -12.03 10.21 4.47
C GLY A 102 -10.73 9.41 4.57
N ILE A 103 -10.45 8.56 3.59
CA ILE A 103 -9.29 7.66 3.57
C ILE A 103 -8.12 8.38 2.90
N GLY A 104 -6.96 8.44 3.58
CA GLY A 104 -5.79 9.17 3.10
C GLY A 104 -4.75 8.34 2.36
N VAL A 105 -4.77 7.00 2.48
CA VAL A 105 -3.72 6.13 1.90
C VAL A 105 -4.33 5.02 1.06
N VAL A 106 -3.88 4.91 -0.19
CA VAL A 106 -4.18 3.81 -1.10
C VAL A 106 -3.07 2.76 -0.98
N ASN A 107 -3.43 1.56 -0.54
CA ASN A 107 -2.54 0.40 -0.46
C ASN A 107 -2.70 -0.46 -1.71
N PHE A 108 -1.79 -0.27 -2.66
CA PHE A 108 -1.93 -0.78 -4.02
C PHE A 108 -1.39 -2.21 -4.14
N SER A 109 -2.26 -3.16 -4.52
CA SER A 109 -1.90 -4.54 -4.87
C SER A 109 -0.89 -4.57 -6.02
N TRP A 110 0.26 -5.18 -5.79
CA TRP A 110 1.38 -5.17 -6.73
C TRP A 110 2.04 -6.55 -6.91
N TRP A 111 2.08 -7.01 -8.16
CA TRP A 111 2.49 -8.35 -8.59
C TRP A 111 3.88 -8.43 -9.24
N GLY A 112 4.64 -7.34 -9.26
CA GLY A 112 5.98 -7.30 -9.85
C GLY A 112 6.09 -6.37 -11.07
N PRO A 113 7.33 -6.04 -11.50
CA PRO A 113 7.56 -5.14 -12.62
C PRO A 113 6.95 -5.64 -13.93
N GLY A 114 6.42 -4.73 -14.75
CA GLY A 114 5.90 -5.05 -16.08
C GLY A 114 4.50 -5.68 -16.12
N ASN A 115 3.92 -6.02 -14.97
CA ASN A 115 2.52 -6.45 -14.87
C ASN A 115 1.55 -5.26 -15.14
N ALA A 116 0.27 -5.56 -15.35
CA ALA A 116 -0.72 -4.54 -15.71
C ALA A 116 -0.94 -3.46 -14.65
N ASP A 117 -0.85 -3.88 -13.39
CA ASP A 117 -0.87 -3.06 -12.18
C ASP A 117 0.37 -2.13 -12.08
N ASP A 118 1.56 -2.59 -12.44
CA ASP A 118 2.79 -1.76 -12.48
C ASP A 118 2.68 -0.59 -13.46
N ARG A 119 1.94 -0.77 -14.57
CA ARG A 119 1.64 0.32 -15.53
C ARG A 119 0.63 1.33 -14.99
N ALA A 120 -0.30 0.88 -14.15
CA ALA A 120 -1.31 1.75 -13.55
C ALA A 120 -0.73 2.65 -12.43
N LEU A 121 0.41 2.26 -11.83
CA LEU A 121 1.04 2.99 -10.73
C LEU A 121 1.40 4.43 -11.07
N GLU A 122 1.98 4.70 -12.25
CA GLU A 122 2.40 6.07 -12.61
C GLU A 122 1.20 7.02 -12.66
N LEU A 123 0.10 6.57 -13.25
CA LEU A 123 -1.14 7.31 -13.32
C LEU A 123 -1.77 7.48 -11.93
N LEU A 124 -1.78 6.43 -11.11
CA LEU A 124 -2.24 6.48 -9.71
C LEU A 124 -1.47 7.52 -8.90
N PHE A 125 -0.13 7.49 -8.94
CA PHE A 125 0.71 8.43 -8.20
C PHE A 125 0.49 9.87 -8.67
N ALA A 126 0.34 10.09 -9.98
CA ALA A 126 0.09 11.41 -10.54
C ALA A 126 -1.28 11.98 -10.09
N GLU A 127 -2.34 11.18 -10.10
CA GLU A 127 -3.67 11.63 -9.67
C GLU A 127 -3.79 11.74 -8.14
N ALA A 128 -3.18 10.83 -7.38
CA ALA A 128 -3.13 10.89 -5.92
C ALA A 128 -2.43 12.17 -5.44
N ALA A 129 -1.31 12.55 -6.08
CA ALA A 129 -0.57 13.77 -5.77
C ALA A 129 -1.45 15.04 -5.90
N LYS A 130 -2.30 15.11 -6.93
CA LYS A 130 -3.22 16.25 -7.16
C LYS A 130 -4.27 16.39 -6.05
N LYS A 131 -4.63 15.27 -5.39
CA LYS A 131 -5.65 15.22 -4.33
C LYS A 131 -5.05 15.20 -2.92
N GLY A 132 -3.73 15.29 -2.78
CA GLY A 132 -3.02 15.17 -1.49
C GLY A 132 -3.10 13.78 -0.86
N MET A 133 -3.57 12.77 -1.60
CA MET A 133 -3.63 11.39 -1.16
C MET A 133 -2.26 10.73 -1.22
N LYS A 134 -2.06 9.72 -0.38
CA LYS A 134 -0.84 8.94 -0.33
C LYS A 134 -1.04 7.55 -0.92
N VAL A 135 0.04 6.93 -1.36
CA VAL A 135 0.07 5.59 -1.93
C VAL A 135 1.20 4.81 -1.26
N ASN A 136 0.88 3.62 -0.76
CA ASN A 136 1.85 2.59 -0.39
C ASN A 136 1.56 1.30 -1.17
N PHE A 137 2.36 0.26 -0.90
CA PHE A 137 2.38 -0.93 -1.72
C PHE A 137 1.99 -2.17 -0.92
N HIS A 138 1.17 -3.01 -1.54
CA HIS A 138 0.78 -4.31 -1.06
C HIS A 138 1.44 -5.36 -1.94
N ILE A 139 2.57 -5.90 -1.47
CA ILE A 139 3.38 -6.87 -2.21
C ILE A 139 2.69 -8.23 -2.21
N GLU A 140 2.26 -8.63 -3.40
CA GLU A 140 1.52 -9.87 -3.66
C GLU A 140 2.45 -11.08 -3.82
N PRO A 141 1.95 -12.33 -3.72
CA PRO A 141 2.73 -13.55 -3.87
C PRO A 141 3.01 -13.86 -5.33
N TYR A 142 3.77 -12.99 -5.99
CA TYR A 142 4.17 -13.17 -7.37
C TYR A 142 5.02 -14.44 -7.58
N PRO A 143 5.00 -15.05 -8.78
CA PRO A 143 5.78 -16.25 -9.06
C PRO A 143 7.27 -16.06 -8.75
N GLY A 144 7.84 -16.98 -7.97
CA GLY A 144 9.25 -16.92 -7.58
C GLY A 144 9.59 -15.91 -6.48
N ARG A 145 8.59 -15.34 -5.78
CA ARG A 145 8.81 -14.43 -4.67
C ARG A 145 9.68 -15.06 -3.57
N SER A 146 10.71 -14.32 -3.19
CA SER A 146 11.72 -14.60 -2.17
C SER A 146 12.00 -13.31 -1.38
N ALA A 147 12.66 -13.39 -0.23
CA ALA A 147 13.04 -12.18 0.50
C ALA A 147 13.97 -11.29 -0.35
N GLU A 148 14.93 -11.89 -1.06
CA GLU A 148 15.85 -11.14 -1.93
C GLU A 148 15.12 -10.42 -3.07
N SER A 149 14.21 -11.11 -3.78
CA SER A 149 13.43 -10.44 -4.84
C SER A 149 12.49 -9.37 -4.28
N VAL A 150 11.99 -9.52 -3.04
CA VAL A 150 11.24 -8.46 -2.38
C VAL A 150 12.15 -7.27 -2.10
N LYS A 151 13.36 -7.48 -1.58
CA LYS A 151 14.35 -6.41 -1.39
C LYS A 151 14.66 -5.66 -2.69
N GLU A 152 14.88 -6.37 -3.79
CA GLU A 152 15.07 -5.77 -5.13
C GLU A 152 13.85 -4.93 -5.53
N ASN A 153 12.64 -5.44 -5.28
CA ASN A 153 11.40 -4.75 -5.59
C ASN A 153 11.14 -3.52 -4.70
N LEU A 154 11.56 -3.54 -3.43
CA LEU A 154 11.56 -2.34 -2.58
C LEU A 154 12.43 -1.26 -3.21
N GLY A 155 13.64 -1.62 -3.63
CA GLY A 155 14.54 -0.71 -4.34
C GLY A 155 13.89 -0.12 -5.59
N TYR A 156 13.33 -0.97 -6.46
CA TYR A 156 12.61 -0.54 -7.67
C TYR A 156 11.48 0.46 -7.36
N LEU A 157 10.59 0.14 -6.41
CA LEU A 157 9.43 0.96 -6.10
C LEU A 157 9.82 2.27 -5.41
N ILE A 158 10.76 2.22 -4.46
CA ILE A 158 11.27 3.42 -3.78
C ILE A 158 11.96 4.32 -4.78
N ASP A 159 12.87 3.80 -5.61
CA ASP A 159 13.59 4.61 -6.58
C ASP A 159 12.67 5.25 -7.63
N LYS A 160 11.66 4.50 -8.08
CA LYS A 160 10.67 4.99 -9.05
C LYS A 160 9.81 6.13 -8.46
N PHE A 161 9.43 6.05 -7.19
CA PHE A 161 8.43 6.96 -6.61
C PHE A 161 8.95 7.90 -5.51
N LYS A 162 10.23 7.85 -5.12
CA LYS A 162 10.80 8.66 -4.01
C LYS A 162 10.61 10.16 -4.19
N GLY A 163 10.60 10.65 -5.43
CA GLY A 163 10.36 12.06 -5.76
C GLY A 163 8.88 12.48 -5.76
N SER A 164 7.94 11.54 -5.68
CA SER A 164 6.52 11.86 -5.68
C SER A 164 6.04 12.29 -4.28
N PRO A 165 5.28 13.40 -4.17
CA PRO A 165 4.63 13.78 -2.91
C PRO A 165 3.52 12.80 -2.51
N ALA A 166 3.08 11.92 -3.42
CA ALA A 166 2.09 10.89 -3.14
C ALA A 166 2.69 9.62 -2.51
N LEU A 167 4.02 9.41 -2.51
CA LEU A 167 4.59 8.26 -1.81
C LEU A 167 4.31 8.40 -0.31
N TYR A 168 3.55 7.45 0.25
CA TYR A 168 3.27 7.39 1.67
C TYR A 168 4.56 7.21 2.45
N ARG A 169 4.72 8.03 3.48
CA ARG A 169 5.78 7.94 4.47
C ARG A 169 5.15 8.12 5.83
N ASP A 170 5.42 7.19 6.74
CA ASP A 170 4.82 7.24 8.07
C ASP A 170 5.54 8.29 8.91
N ALA A 171 4.83 9.38 9.24
CA ALA A 171 5.38 10.49 10.01
C ALA A 171 5.79 10.09 11.45
N ASP A 172 5.16 9.03 11.99
CA ASP A 172 5.43 8.53 13.34
C ASP A 172 6.58 7.51 13.37
N ARG A 173 7.07 7.08 12.20
CA ARG A 173 8.12 6.05 12.03
C ARG A 173 9.19 6.50 11.03
N ASP A 174 9.96 7.50 11.44
CA ASP A 174 11.14 8.03 10.74
C ASP A 174 10.89 8.50 9.30
N HIS A 175 9.64 8.81 8.93
CA HIS A 175 9.25 9.17 7.56
C HIS A 175 9.65 8.11 6.53
N LEU A 176 9.63 6.84 6.91
CA LEU A 176 9.95 5.73 6.01
C LEU A 176 8.74 5.34 5.13
N PRO A 177 8.98 4.93 3.87
CA PRO A 177 7.96 4.27 3.06
C PRO A 177 7.40 3.03 3.76
N MET A 178 6.16 2.64 3.47
CA MET A 178 5.52 1.47 4.08
C MET A 178 5.14 0.43 3.02
N PHE A 179 5.31 -0.84 3.36
CA PHE A 179 4.96 -1.97 2.50
C PHE A 179 4.21 -3.03 3.31
N TYR A 180 3.05 -3.44 2.81
CA TYR A 180 2.34 -4.61 3.28
C TYR A 180 2.79 -5.83 2.47
N VAL A 181 3.04 -6.97 3.13
CA VAL A 181 3.42 -8.20 2.44
C VAL A 181 2.31 -9.24 2.61
N TYR A 182 1.57 -9.53 1.55
CA TYR A 182 0.54 -10.57 1.55
C TYR A 182 1.16 -11.95 1.64
N ASP A 183 0.56 -12.87 2.40
CA ASP A 183 1.08 -14.22 2.60
C ASP A 183 2.58 -14.28 2.90
N SER A 184 3.06 -13.35 3.73
CA SER A 184 4.47 -13.24 4.13
C SER A 184 5.01 -14.52 4.78
N TYR A 185 4.14 -15.31 5.41
CA TYR A 185 4.45 -16.60 6.03
C TYR A 185 4.82 -17.72 5.03
N LEU A 186 4.66 -17.49 3.71
CA LEU A 186 5.12 -18.43 2.68
C LEU A 186 6.64 -18.40 2.48
N ILE A 187 7.31 -17.31 2.86
CA ILE A 187 8.76 -17.19 2.86
C ILE A 187 9.28 -17.54 4.26
N PRO A 188 10.35 -18.36 4.37
CA PRO A 188 10.95 -18.71 5.66
C PRO A 188 11.35 -17.47 6.48
N THR A 189 11.18 -17.56 7.80
CA THR A 189 11.39 -16.42 8.70
C THR A 189 12.86 -15.98 8.74
N GLU A 190 13.78 -16.94 8.65
CA GLU A 190 15.21 -16.72 8.53
C GLU A 190 15.59 -15.97 7.25
N GLU A 191 14.85 -16.19 6.16
CA GLU A 191 15.07 -15.52 4.89
C GLU A 191 14.67 -14.05 5.00
N TRP A 192 13.53 -13.76 5.64
CA TRP A 192 13.15 -12.39 5.99
C TRP A 192 14.18 -11.74 6.91
N GLY A 193 14.64 -12.46 7.93
CA GLY A 193 15.64 -11.97 8.87
C GLY A 193 16.94 -11.56 8.17
N SER A 194 17.29 -12.22 7.06
CA SER A 194 18.48 -11.88 6.27
C SER A 194 18.42 -10.51 5.60
N ILE A 195 17.23 -9.94 5.37
CA ILE A 195 17.08 -8.60 4.75
C ILE A 195 16.48 -7.55 5.70
N LEU A 196 15.78 -7.94 6.77
CA LEU A 196 15.06 -6.98 7.63
C LEU A 196 15.70 -6.77 9.01
N ARG A 197 16.59 -7.65 9.47
CA ARG A 197 17.27 -7.43 10.75
C ARG A 197 18.45 -6.49 10.58
N SER A 198 18.61 -5.54 11.50
CA SER A 198 19.68 -4.54 11.46
C SER A 198 21.09 -5.12 11.62
N ASP A 199 21.22 -6.33 12.18
CA ASP A 199 22.49 -7.05 12.35
C ASP A 199 22.88 -7.90 11.12
N SER A 200 21.99 -8.01 10.12
CA SER A 200 22.29 -8.75 8.89
C SER A 200 23.14 -7.92 7.92
N PRO A 201 24.19 -8.49 7.29
CA PRO A 201 24.99 -7.79 6.29
C PRO A 201 24.21 -7.45 5.01
N ASN A 202 23.11 -8.16 4.72
CA ASN A 202 22.27 -7.92 3.55
C ASN A 202 21.04 -7.06 3.87
N THR A 203 21.03 -6.37 5.00
CA THR A 203 19.86 -5.65 5.49
C THR A 203 19.49 -4.42 4.66
N ILE A 204 18.20 -4.09 4.60
CA ILE A 204 17.71 -2.80 4.10
C ILE A 204 17.79 -1.69 5.16
N ARG A 205 17.97 -2.06 6.43
CA ARG A 205 17.91 -1.12 7.56
C ARG A 205 19.04 -0.09 7.49
N GLY A 206 18.69 1.19 7.61
CA GLY A 206 19.63 2.31 7.50
C GLY A 206 20.17 2.59 6.10
N THR A 207 19.62 1.93 5.06
CA THR A 207 19.95 2.19 3.65
C THR A 207 18.96 3.17 3.02
N GLU A 208 19.20 3.59 1.78
CA GLU A 208 18.25 4.41 1.02
C GLU A 208 16.94 3.68 0.66
N HIS A 209 16.92 2.35 0.79
CA HIS A 209 15.77 1.49 0.56
C HIS A 209 15.15 0.98 1.87
N ASP A 210 15.47 1.59 3.01
CA ASP A 210 14.81 1.26 4.28
C ASP A 210 13.31 1.59 4.22
N ALA A 211 12.51 0.76 4.86
CA ALA A 211 11.06 0.83 4.78
C ALA A 211 10.39 0.12 5.96
N ILE A 212 9.18 0.57 6.31
CA ILE A 212 8.33 -0.10 7.28
C ILE A 212 7.68 -1.30 6.61
N MET A 213 8.00 -2.50 7.09
CA MET A 213 7.53 -3.76 6.55
C MET A 213 6.44 -4.34 7.46
N ILE A 214 5.24 -4.56 6.91
CA ILE A 214 4.07 -5.06 7.64
C ILE A 214 3.71 -6.47 7.15
N ALA A 215 3.86 -7.47 8.04
CA ALA A 215 3.60 -8.88 7.74
C ALA A 215 2.12 -9.28 7.90
N LEU A 216 1.65 -10.25 7.13
CA LEU A 216 0.33 -10.82 7.33
C LEU A 216 0.33 -11.76 8.54
N TYR A 217 -0.54 -11.47 9.52
CA TYR A 217 -0.77 -12.33 10.68
C TYR A 217 -2.00 -13.22 10.46
N VAL A 218 -1.79 -14.51 10.32
CA VAL A 218 -2.85 -15.52 10.18
C VAL A 218 -3.11 -16.22 11.52
N ASN A 219 -2.04 -16.58 12.25
CA ASN A 219 -2.11 -17.35 13.49
C ASN A 219 -0.88 -17.13 14.39
N GLN A 220 -0.92 -17.63 15.64
CA GLN A 220 0.15 -17.48 16.63
C GLN A 220 1.57 -17.74 16.12
N LYS A 221 1.78 -18.72 15.22
CA LYS A 221 3.12 -19.07 14.74
C LYS A 221 3.77 -17.92 13.96
N ASP A 222 2.97 -17.05 13.35
CA ASP A 222 3.41 -15.95 12.50
C ASP A 222 4.00 -14.78 13.31
N LYS A 223 3.84 -14.79 14.65
CA LYS A 223 4.53 -13.84 15.55
C LYS A 223 6.05 -13.85 15.36
N ARG A 224 6.61 -14.98 14.91
CA ARG A 224 8.03 -15.08 14.59
C ARG A 224 8.47 -14.11 13.48
N LEU A 225 7.57 -13.72 12.58
CA LEU A 225 7.89 -12.72 11.55
C LEU A 225 8.27 -11.37 12.16
N LEU A 226 7.69 -11.02 13.31
CA LEU A 226 8.07 -9.82 14.06
C LEU A 226 9.41 -10.04 14.79
N THR A 227 9.52 -11.11 15.57
CA THR A 227 10.65 -11.28 16.50
C THR A 227 11.94 -11.77 15.84
N GLU A 228 11.82 -12.68 14.88
CA GLU A 228 12.94 -13.32 14.18
C GLU A 228 13.07 -12.77 12.76
N GLY A 229 11.94 -12.57 12.07
CA GLY A 229 11.89 -12.09 10.69
C GLY A 229 12.19 -10.61 10.50
N GLY A 230 12.15 -9.79 11.55
CA GLY A 230 12.52 -8.37 11.51
C GLY A 230 11.45 -7.44 10.92
N PHE A 231 10.20 -7.88 10.79
CA PHE A 231 9.08 -7.02 10.38
C PHE A 231 8.73 -5.98 11.46
N ASP A 232 8.26 -4.81 11.03
CA ASP A 232 7.95 -3.66 11.89
C ASP A 232 6.52 -3.66 12.45
N GLY A 233 5.69 -4.57 11.96
CA GLY A 233 4.29 -4.69 12.35
C GLY A 233 3.57 -5.81 11.62
N VAL A 234 2.28 -5.98 11.97
CA VAL A 234 1.39 -6.95 11.33
C VAL A 234 0.05 -6.32 10.93
N TYR A 235 -0.60 -6.95 9.95
CA TYR A 235 -1.99 -6.70 9.55
C TYR A 235 -2.73 -8.03 9.35
N THR A 236 -4.06 -7.99 9.23
CA THR A 236 -4.92 -9.19 9.32
C THR A 236 -5.75 -9.48 8.07
N TYR A 237 -5.78 -8.56 7.09
CA TYR A 237 -6.35 -8.63 5.74
C TYR A 237 -7.80 -9.11 5.57
N PHE A 238 -8.11 -10.33 6.01
CA PHE A 238 -9.37 -11.01 5.70
C PHE A 238 -10.56 -10.30 6.33
N ALA A 239 -11.52 -9.91 5.48
CA ALA A 239 -12.77 -9.28 5.91
C ALA A 239 -13.75 -10.25 6.61
N THR A 240 -13.54 -11.56 6.45
CA THR A 240 -14.39 -12.59 7.06
C THR A 240 -13.98 -12.82 8.51
N LYS A 241 -14.85 -12.44 9.44
CA LYS A 241 -14.67 -12.72 10.88
C LYS A 241 -14.44 -14.22 11.10
N GLY A 242 -13.35 -14.57 11.78
CA GLY A 242 -13.06 -15.94 12.17
C GLY A 242 -12.49 -16.82 11.06
N PHE A 243 -12.14 -16.26 9.89
CA PHE A 243 -11.47 -17.03 8.83
C PHE A 243 -10.07 -17.49 9.27
N THR A 244 -9.40 -16.65 10.04
CA THR A 244 -8.10 -16.89 10.66
C THR A 244 -8.13 -16.36 12.09
N GLU A 245 -7.13 -16.73 12.89
CA GLU A 245 -6.98 -16.16 14.22
C GLU A 245 -6.77 -14.63 14.16
N GLY A 246 -5.99 -14.17 13.18
CA GLY A 246 -5.76 -12.74 12.93
C GLY A 246 -7.02 -11.99 12.50
N SER A 247 -7.93 -12.61 11.76
CA SER A 247 -9.21 -12.00 11.36
C SER A 247 -10.35 -12.25 12.36
N THR A 248 -10.01 -12.60 13.61
CA THR A 248 -10.97 -12.73 14.72
C THR A 248 -10.84 -11.49 15.62
N PRO A 249 -11.76 -10.51 15.55
CA PRO A 249 -11.63 -9.23 16.28
C PRO A 249 -11.50 -9.35 17.79
N GLU A 250 -12.00 -10.45 18.38
CA GLU A 250 -11.84 -10.76 19.79
C GLU A 250 -10.36 -10.86 20.22
N ASN A 251 -9.45 -11.11 19.28
CA ASN A 251 -8.00 -11.24 19.51
C ASN A 251 -7.22 -9.93 19.32
N TRP A 252 -7.85 -8.80 18.97
CA TRP A 252 -7.15 -7.53 18.62
C TRP A 252 -6.78 -6.64 19.82
N LYS A 253 -7.00 -7.12 21.05
CA LYS A 253 -6.75 -6.36 22.28
C LYS A 253 -5.29 -6.33 22.68
#